data_AF-A0A9D6IDZ9-F1
#
_entry.id   AF-A0A9D6IDZ9-F1
#
_cell.length_a   1.000
_cell.length_b   1.000
_cell.length_c   1.000
_cell.angle_alpha   90.00
_cell.angle_beta   90.00
_cell.angle_gamma   90.00
#
_symmetry.space_group_name_H-M   'P 1'
#
loop_
_entity.id
_entity.type
_entity.pdbx_description
1 polymer ?
#
loop_
_entity_poly.entity_id
_entity_poly.type
_entity_poly.pdbx_seq_one_letter_code
_entity_poly.pdbx_strand_id
1 'polypeptide(L)'
;MMNPTTAASWKFLAANPKSSYKQLFVRGTRIPARTLYGWYAGPEPTPPDEIARQFNLPVEAVLESIAYCESNPPELLADYARDEALMEASGMNSPDYRLNPSPKPLSPQEIARIKRS
;
A
#
# COMPACT_ATOMS: atom_id res chain seq x y z
N MET A 1 -27.63 3.12 -6.26
CA MET A 1 -26.85 4.28 -6.76
C MET A 1 -25.58 4.32 -5.94
N MET A 2 -24.42 4.15 -6.56
CA MET A 2 -23.13 4.13 -5.86
C MET A 2 -22.80 5.55 -5.41
N ASN A 3 -22.72 5.77 -4.09
CA ASN A 3 -22.33 7.06 -3.54
C ASN A 3 -20.93 7.39 -4.06
N PRO A 4 -20.68 8.61 -4.55
CA PRO A 4 -19.33 9.04 -4.88
C PRO A 4 -18.57 9.07 -3.54
N THR A 5 -17.84 7.98 -3.24
CA THR A 5 -16.84 7.95 -2.18
C THR A 5 -16.05 9.22 -2.36
N THR A 6 -16.10 10.09 -1.37
CA THR A 6 -15.48 11.41 -1.31
C THR A 6 -14.11 11.33 -1.95
N ALA A 7 -14.04 11.62 -3.25
CA ALA A 7 -12.79 11.83 -3.93
C ALA A 7 -12.37 13.20 -3.42
N ALA A 8 -11.83 13.24 -2.20
CA ALA A 8 -10.98 14.33 -1.78
C ALA A 8 -10.06 14.56 -2.99
N SER A 9 -10.07 15.78 -3.50
CA SER A 9 -9.40 16.17 -4.73
C SER A 9 -7.89 16.13 -4.49
N TRP A 10 -7.33 14.93 -4.32
CA TRP A 10 -5.94 14.72 -4.01
C TRP A 10 -5.12 15.23 -5.19
N LYS A 11 -4.32 16.26 -4.93
CA LYS A 11 -3.58 17.01 -5.95
C LYS A 11 -2.40 16.21 -6.47
N PHE A 12 -1.79 15.42 -5.60
CA PHE A 12 -0.61 14.62 -5.83
C PHE A 12 -0.91 13.13 -5.88
N LEU A 13 -2.09 12.67 -5.46
CA LEU A 13 -2.49 11.27 -5.60
C LEU A 13 -3.39 11.02 -6.81
N ALA A 14 -3.25 9.84 -7.41
CA ALA A 14 -4.11 9.35 -8.48
C ALA A 14 -4.14 7.82 -8.54
N ALA A 15 -5.21 7.26 -9.11
CA ALA A 15 -5.27 5.84 -9.41
C ALA A 15 -4.26 5.48 -10.50
N ASN A 16 -3.65 4.29 -10.39
CA ASN A 16 -2.73 3.78 -11.39
C ASN A 16 -3.42 2.65 -12.19
N PRO A 17 -3.80 2.89 -13.47
CA PRO A 17 -4.50 1.89 -14.27
C PRO A 17 -3.65 0.66 -14.62
N LYS A 18 -2.32 0.73 -14.43
CA LYS A 18 -1.40 -0.39 -14.62
C LYS A 18 -1.19 -1.21 -13.34
N SER A 19 -1.79 -0.79 -12.22
CA SER A 19 -1.74 -1.50 -10.95
C SER A 19 -3.04 -2.27 -10.73
N SER A 20 -2.94 -3.47 -10.14
CA SER A 20 -4.11 -4.22 -9.67
C SER A 20 -4.63 -3.74 -8.31
N TYR A 21 -3.88 -2.89 -7.62
CA TYR A 21 -4.24 -2.31 -6.33
C TYR A 21 -5.23 -1.15 -6.51
N LYS A 22 -6.20 -1.02 -5.59
CA LYS A 22 -7.23 0.01 -5.61
C LYS A 22 -6.79 1.32 -4.96
N GLN A 23 -5.77 1.29 -4.11
CA GLN A 23 -5.21 2.47 -3.47
C GLN A 23 -4.68 3.50 -4.47
N LEU A 24 -4.58 4.74 -4.01
CA LEU A 24 -3.97 5.81 -4.79
C LEU A 24 -2.43 5.77 -4.72
N PHE A 25 -1.84 6.28 -5.80
CA PHE A 25 -0.40 6.39 -6.01
C PHE A 25 -0.01 7.84 -6.16
N VAL A 26 1.24 8.17 -5.83
CA VAL A 26 1.76 9.51 -6.13
C VAL A 26 1.83 9.69 -7.65
N ARG A 27 1.17 10.73 -8.15
CA ARG A 27 1.03 11.08 -9.57
C ARG A 27 2.39 11.13 -10.25
N GLY A 28 2.45 10.55 -11.45
CA GLY A 28 3.70 10.46 -12.21
C GLY A 28 4.66 9.39 -11.70
N THR A 29 4.32 8.65 -10.64
CA THR A 29 5.15 7.59 -10.08
C THR A 29 4.41 6.27 -9.97
N ARG A 30 5.13 5.21 -9.56
CA ARG A 30 4.57 3.93 -9.16
C ARG A 30 4.59 3.73 -7.64
N ILE A 31 4.78 4.81 -6.88
CA ILE A 31 4.90 4.76 -5.41
C ILE A 31 3.47 4.81 -4.82
N PRO A 32 3.03 3.76 -4.10
CA PRO A 32 1.75 3.76 -3.43
C PRO A 32 1.76 4.71 -2.22
N ALA A 33 0.64 5.37 -1.93
CA ALA A 33 0.51 6.22 -0.75
C ALA A 33 0.80 5.45 0.55
N ARG A 34 0.40 4.17 0.60
CA ARG A 34 0.67 3.25 1.73
C ARG A 34 2.15 3.06 2.02
N THR A 35 3.00 3.06 0.99
CA THR A 35 4.45 2.93 1.20
C THR A 35 4.98 4.11 2.00
N LEU A 36 4.57 5.34 1.64
CA LEU A 36 4.98 6.55 2.35
C LEU A 36 4.41 6.58 3.77
N TYR A 37 3.16 6.16 3.95
CA TYR A 37 2.55 6.01 5.27
C TYR A 37 3.28 4.96 6.14
N GLY A 38 3.74 3.85 5.57
CA GLY A 38 4.50 2.83 6.30
C GLY A 38 5.87 3.31 6.78
N TRP A 39 6.51 4.23 6.07
CA TRP A 39 7.74 4.89 6.54
C TRP A 39 7.47 5.90 7.64
N TYR A 40 6.33 6.60 7.58
CA TYR A 40 5.92 7.57 8.59
C TYR A 40 5.39 6.94 9.88
N ALA A 41 4.57 5.88 9.78
CA ALA A 41 3.91 5.21 10.90
C ALA A 41 4.57 3.86 11.28
N GLY A 42 5.75 3.60 10.72
CA GLY A 42 6.53 2.38 10.99
C GLY A 42 7.17 2.37 12.38
N PRO A 43 7.88 1.27 12.73
CA PRO A 43 8.59 1.16 14.01
C PRO A 43 9.69 2.23 14.18
N GLU A 44 10.29 2.66 13.07
CA GLU A 44 11.21 3.80 13.00
C GLU A 44 10.57 4.88 12.12
N PRO A 45 9.76 5.78 12.71
CA PRO A 45 9.03 6.78 11.95
C PRO A 45 10.01 7.77 11.31
N THR A 46 9.99 7.86 9.99
CA THR A 46 10.79 8.83 9.22
C THR A 46 9.98 10.10 9.00
N PRO A 47 10.55 11.30 9.20
CA PRO A 47 9.80 12.54 9.01
C PRO A 47 9.43 12.75 7.52
N PRO A 48 8.27 13.38 7.22
CA PRO A 48 7.78 13.53 5.85
C PRO A 48 8.74 14.23 4.89
N ASP A 49 9.53 15.19 5.37
CA ASP A 49 10.54 15.89 4.57
C ASP A 49 11.70 14.98 4.14
N GLU A 50 12.13 14.07 5.01
CA GLU A 50 13.19 13.12 4.70
C GLU A 50 12.68 12.04 3.75
N ILE A 51 11.45 11.55 3.96
CA ILE A 51 10.76 10.67 3.00
C ILE A 51 10.69 11.35 1.63
N ALA A 52 10.28 12.62 1.58
CA ALA A 52 10.19 13.37 0.34
C ALA A 52 11.55 13.44 -0.39
N ARG A 53 12.63 13.71 0.34
CA ARG A 53 14.00 13.72 -0.23
C ARG A 53 14.43 12.35 -0.73
N GLN A 54 14.14 11.30 0.02
CA GLN A 54 14.58 9.95 -0.30
C GLN A 54 13.86 9.37 -1.52
N PHE A 55 12.56 9.68 -1.66
CA PHE A 55 11.77 9.28 -2.82
C PHE A 55 11.81 10.30 -3.97
N ASN A 56 12.54 11.41 -3.79
CA ASN A 56 12.60 12.54 -4.73
C ASN A 56 11.20 13.04 -5.14
N LEU A 57 10.34 13.20 -4.13
CA LEU A 57 8.95 13.65 -4.22
C LEU A 57 8.80 15.03 -3.56
N PRO A 58 7.78 15.82 -3.94
CA PRO A 58 7.42 17.01 -3.17
C PRO A 58 6.89 16.61 -1.79
N VAL A 59 7.24 17.38 -0.75
CA VAL A 59 6.83 17.07 0.63
C VAL A 59 5.32 17.10 0.79
N GLU A 60 4.62 17.94 0.01
CA GLU A 60 3.17 17.99 -0.02
C GLU A 60 2.55 16.68 -0.52
N ALA A 61 3.21 15.96 -1.43
CA ALA A 61 2.73 14.64 -1.87
C ALA A 61 2.86 13.59 -0.76
N VAL A 62 3.91 13.68 0.07
CA VAL A 62 4.08 12.78 1.21
C VAL A 62 3.03 13.05 2.27
N LEU A 63 2.81 14.32 2.63
CA LEU A 63 1.77 14.72 3.58
C LEU A 63 0.37 14.34 3.08
N GLU A 64 0.09 14.53 1.79
CA GLU A 64 -1.18 14.12 1.19
C GLU A 64 -1.36 12.59 1.22
N SER A 65 -0.28 11.83 1.02
CA SER A 65 -0.28 10.37 1.14
C SER A 65 -0.59 9.90 2.57
N ILE A 66 0.00 10.58 3.57
CA ILE A 66 -0.26 10.31 4.97
C ILE A 66 -1.72 10.61 5.30
N ALA A 67 -2.22 11.79 4.95
CA ALA A 67 -3.62 12.17 5.18
C ALA A 67 -4.61 11.23 4.49
N TYR A 68 -4.30 10.79 3.26
CA TYR A 68 -5.08 9.77 2.56
C TYR A 68 -5.12 8.45 3.34
N CYS A 69 -3.97 7.97 3.83
CA CYS A 69 -3.93 6.74 4.62
C CYS A 69 -4.62 6.87 5.98
N GLU A 70 -4.46 8.00 6.67
CA GLU A 70 -5.14 8.28 7.95
C GLU A 70 -6.66 8.36 7.81
N SER A 71 -7.16 8.79 6.65
CA SER A 71 -8.59 8.80 6.35
C SER A 71 -9.22 7.40 6.23
N ASN A 72 -8.41 6.34 6.30
CA ASN A 72 -8.80 4.93 6.20
C ASN A 72 -9.81 4.65 5.07
N PRO A 73 -9.47 4.97 3.81
CA PRO A 73 -10.39 4.80 2.70
C PRO A 73 -10.65 3.31 2.45
N PRO A 74 -11.89 2.94 2.09
CA PRO A 74 -12.28 1.53 1.91
C PRO A 74 -11.48 0.81 0.81
N GLU A 75 -10.97 1.55 -0.17
CA GLU A 75 -10.10 1.04 -1.24
C GLU A 75 -8.75 0.56 -0.69
N LEU A 76 -8.19 1.31 0.28
CA LEU A 76 -6.96 0.94 0.95
C LEU A 76 -7.18 -0.29 1.83
N LEU A 77 -8.31 -0.38 2.55
CA LEU A 77 -8.68 -1.56 3.35
C LEU A 77 -8.80 -2.83 2.51
N ALA A 78 -9.41 -2.75 1.32
CA ALA A 78 -9.50 -3.88 0.40
C ALA A 78 -8.11 -4.36 -0.07
N ASP A 79 -7.18 -3.43 -0.30
CA ASP A 79 -5.79 -3.75 -0.62
C ASP A 79 -5.06 -4.36 0.59
N TYR A 80 -5.29 -3.87 1.81
CA TYR A 80 -4.74 -4.45 3.05
C TYR A 80 -5.17 -5.90 3.22
N ALA A 81 -6.47 -6.20 3.09
CA ALA A 81 -6.99 -7.56 3.22
C ALA A 81 -6.39 -8.52 2.17
N ARG A 82 -6.16 -8.02 0.95
CA ARG A 82 -5.53 -8.79 -0.13
C ARG A 82 -4.06 -9.10 0.15
N ASP A 83 -3.30 -8.13 0.66
CA ASP A 83 -1.90 -8.33 1.03
C ASP A 83 -1.76 -9.23 2.28
N GLU A 84 -2.64 -9.08 3.27
CA GLU A 84 -2.70 -9.95 4.45
C GLU A 84 -2.98 -11.40 4.04
N ALA A 85 -3.97 -11.64 3.18
CA ALA A 85 -4.25 -12.97 2.64
C ALA A 85 -3.06 -13.57 1.86
N LEU A 86 -2.28 -12.73 1.17
CA LEU A 86 -1.07 -13.18 0.47
C LEU A 86 0.07 -13.52 1.45
N MET A 87 0.26 -12.72 2.51
CA MET A 87 1.24 -12.96 3.57
C MET A 87 0.89 -14.21 4.41
N GLU A 88 -0.38 -14.43 4.72
CA GLU A 88 -0.86 -15.65 5.36
C GLU A 88 -0.66 -16.88 4.46
N ALA A 89 -1.07 -16.80 3.19
CA ALA A 89 -0.96 -17.92 2.26
C ALA A 89 0.51 -18.32 1.98
N SER A 90 1.43 -17.36 1.97
CA SER A 90 2.87 -17.60 1.76
C SER A 90 3.60 -18.11 3.01
N GLY A 91 2.96 -18.08 4.19
CA GLY A 91 3.56 -18.45 5.47
C GLY A 91 4.53 -17.41 6.04
N MET A 92 4.63 -16.23 5.41
CA MET A 92 5.52 -15.12 5.84
C MET A 92 5.05 -14.44 7.14
N ASN A 93 3.79 -14.63 7.55
CA ASN A 93 3.24 -14.07 8.79
C ASN A 93 3.49 -14.96 10.03
N SER A 94 4.18 -16.08 9.88
CA SER A 94 4.44 -17.01 10.98
C SER A 94 5.64 -16.55 11.81
N PRO A 95 5.61 -16.59 13.16
CA PRO A 95 6.76 -16.23 14.00
C PRO A 95 8.01 -17.09 13.71
N ASP A 96 7.81 -18.30 13.17
CA ASP A 96 8.87 -19.21 12.73
C ASP A 96 9.63 -18.71 11.48
N TYR A 97 9.03 -17.80 10.70
CA TYR A 97 9.65 -17.23 9.49
C TYR A 97 10.92 -16.40 9.81
N ARG A 98 10.96 -15.78 11.00
CA ARG A 98 12.17 -15.06 11.49
C ARG A 98 13.32 -16.01 11.83
N LEU A 99 13.02 -17.26 12.15
CA LEU A 99 14.01 -18.26 12.57
C LEU A 99 14.45 -19.15 11.40
N ASN A 100 13.54 -19.48 10.47
CA ASN A 100 13.81 -20.24 9.25
C ASN A 100 13.02 -19.65 8.07
N PRO A 101 13.61 -18.75 7.27
CA PRO A 101 12.92 -18.16 6.12
C PRO A 101 12.86 -19.19 4.98
N SER A 102 11.90 -20.10 5.05
CA SER A 102 11.53 -21.01 3.97
C SER A 102 10.12 -20.65 3.50
N PRO A 103 9.95 -19.54 2.75
CA PRO A 103 8.65 -19.21 2.17
C PRO A 103 8.19 -20.38 1.32
N LYS A 104 6.94 -20.81 1.51
CA LYS A 104 6.36 -21.87 0.67
C LYS A 104 6.32 -21.32 -0.75
N PRO A 105 6.91 -21.98 -1.76
CA PRO A 105 6.82 -21.50 -3.12
C PRO A 105 5.36 -21.64 -3.58
N LEU A 106 4.61 -20.54 -3.52
CA LEU A 106 3.25 -20.49 -4.04
C LEU A 106 3.31 -20.55 -5.56
N SER A 107 2.53 -21.45 -6.16
CA SER A 107 2.44 -21.53 -7.60
C SER A 107 1.76 -20.27 -8.19
N PRO A 108 2.05 -19.90 -9.44
CA PRO A 108 1.35 -18.80 -10.12
C PRO A 108 -0.18 -18.95 -10.14
N GLN A 109 -0.68 -20.18 -10.10
CA GLN A 109 -2.12 -20.48 -10.07
C GLN A 109 -2.75 -20.18 -8.71
N GLU A 110 -2.06 -20.46 -7.60
CA GLU A 110 -2.53 -20.11 -6.25
C GLU A 110 -2.55 -18.61 -6.04
N ILE A 111 -1.51 -17.90 -6.51
CA ILE A 111 -1.46 -16.44 -6.51
C ILE A 111 -2.61 -15.86 -7.35
N ALA A 112 -2.89 -16.44 -8.51
CA ALA A 112 -3.99 -15.99 -9.37
C ALA A 112 -5.38 -16.23 -8.74
N ARG A 113 -5.54 -17.29 -7.93
CA ARG A 113 -6.78 -17.60 -7.21
C ARG A 113 -7.02 -16.58 -6.09
N ILE A 114 -6.00 -16.27 -5.29
CA ILE A 114 -6.05 -15.22 -4.26
C ILE A 114 -6.31 -13.85 -4.90
N LYS A 115 -5.73 -13.59 -6.07
CA LYS A 115 -5.94 -12.34 -6.81
C LYS A 115 -7.33 -12.18 -7.44
N ARG A 116 -8.12 -13.26 -7.55
CA ARG A 116 -9.46 -13.25 -8.17
C ARG A 116 -10.62 -13.20 -7.17
N SER A 117 -10.35 -13.38 -5.88
CA SER A 117 -11.30 -13.25 -4.78
C SER A 117 -11.61 -11.80 -4.45
#